data_AF-A0A6M4PUY5-F1
#
_entry.id   AF-A0A6M4PUY5-F1
#
_cell.length_a   1.000
_cell.length_b   1.000
_cell.length_c   1.000
_cell.angle_alpha   90.00
_cell.angle_beta   90.00
_cell.angle_gamma   90.00
#
_symmetry.space_group_name_H-M   'P 1'
#
loop_
_entity.id
_entity.type
_entity.pdbx_description
1 polymer ?
#
loop_
_entity_poly.entity_id
_entity_poly.type
_entity_poly.pdbx_seq_one_letter_code
_entity_poly.pdbx_strand_id
1 'polypeptide(L)'
;MPVIVSTAELSAADRAECWHEAVSNTFVPLGVDLLEEEPSPGDITSDRLGVLRISHVSAGPQTVTRSSRLITGEDQEFVILTIQERGTALKEQDGRRCVVRPGQFSLSDSSRAFHKTLNESFAFTSFQFPREVLPVRPEDLRSLTATTFTGDEGSPAVLAQYFAGLARVAADVDDAVGRRLAVTALDLLALLVDERLGHLSRPHSATAAATLVRVKNHIMRNLGDPALSPRTIAAVHFMSVRYLHKLFEQEGTTVAGWIRAQRLERCRRDLLRPRALETGVAVIARRWGFVSAAHFSRAFRDAYGMTPREWLVHGLSDARGTRRTDMAA
;
A
#
# COMPACT_ATOMS: atom_id res chain seq x y z
N MET A 1 14.69 -2.20 19.80
CA MET A 1 15.69 -3.21 20.21
C MET A 1 15.43 -4.47 19.41
N PRO A 2 16.46 -5.09 18.83
CA PRO A 2 16.31 -6.32 18.07
C PRO A 2 15.89 -7.47 19.00
N VAL A 3 15.02 -8.35 18.50
CA VAL A 3 14.77 -9.66 19.14
C VAL A 3 15.80 -10.62 18.59
N ILE A 4 16.63 -11.19 19.46
CA ILE A 4 17.67 -12.16 19.11
C ILE A 4 17.29 -13.51 19.69
N VAL A 5 17.25 -14.53 18.84
CA VAL A 5 17.10 -15.93 19.23
C VAL A 5 18.30 -16.68 18.67
N SER A 6 19.07 -17.31 19.53
CA SER A 6 20.21 -18.16 19.17
C SER A 6 20.08 -19.51 19.85
N THR A 7 20.41 -20.58 19.13
CA THR A 7 20.39 -21.96 19.63
C THR A 7 21.80 -22.51 19.88
N ALA A 8 22.84 -21.66 19.77
CA ALA A 8 24.24 -22.08 19.87
C ALA A 8 24.61 -22.72 21.22
N GLU A 9 24.06 -22.20 22.31
CA GLU A 9 24.33 -22.69 23.68
C GLU A 9 23.49 -23.93 24.07
N LEU A 10 22.57 -24.36 23.20
CA LEU A 10 21.70 -25.51 23.45
C LEU A 10 22.35 -26.83 23.02
N SER A 11 21.90 -27.92 23.64
CA SER A 11 22.21 -29.28 23.19
C SER A 11 21.58 -29.56 21.83
N ALA A 12 22.13 -30.51 21.06
CA ALA A 12 21.59 -30.85 19.73
C ALA A 12 20.10 -31.23 19.75
N ALA A 13 19.63 -31.91 20.80
CA ALA A 13 18.22 -32.27 20.96
C ALA A 13 17.32 -31.03 21.18
N ASP A 14 17.75 -30.12 22.06
CA ASP A 14 16.98 -28.92 22.40
C ASP A 14 16.99 -27.88 21.26
N ARG A 15 18.03 -27.89 20.40
CA ARG A 15 18.10 -27.03 19.21
C ARG A 15 16.91 -27.25 18.29
N ALA A 16 16.49 -28.50 18.08
CA ALA A 16 15.43 -28.81 17.12
C ALA A 16 14.09 -28.18 17.52
N GLU A 17 13.68 -28.38 18.77
CA GLU A 17 12.43 -27.83 19.30
C GLU A 17 12.49 -26.29 19.37
N CYS A 18 13.55 -25.74 19.96
CA CYS A 18 13.73 -24.30 20.08
C CYS A 18 13.75 -23.61 18.70
N TRP A 19 14.42 -24.22 17.71
CA TRP A 19 14.50 -23.66 16.37
C TRP A 19 13.16 -23.67 15.64
N HIS A 20 12.37 -24.74 15.78
CA HIS A 20 11.02 -24.80 15.22
C HIS A 20 10.15 -23.66 15.78
N GLU A 21 10.15 -23.48 17.10
CA GLU A 21 9.39 -22.41 17.75
C GLU A 21 9.88 -21.02 17.31
N ALA A 22 11.20 -20.82 17.23
CA ALA A 22 11.80 -19.56 16.81
C ALA A 22 11.36 -19.15 15.39
N VAL A 23 11.39 -20.10 14.44
CA VAL A 23 10.94 -19.89 13.07
C VAL A 23 9.44 -19.59 13.04
N SER A 24 8.61 -20.38 13.73
CA SER A 24 7.16 -20.18 13.75
C SER A 24 6.75 -18.84 14.37
N ASN A 25 7.41 -18.42 15.45
CA ASN A 25 7.15 -17.15 16.14
C ASN A 25 7.64 -15.91 15.35
N THR A 26 8.68 -16.09 14.53
CA THR A 26 9.24 -15.00 13.71
C THR A 26 8.41 -14.74 12.45
N PHE A 27 7.91 -15.81 11.82
CA PHE A 27 7.23 -15.75 10.52
C PHE A 27 5.72 -15.90 10.66
N VAL A 28 5.27 -17.14 10.55
CA VAL A 28 3.89 -17.63 10.70
C VAL A 28 3.99 -19.07 11.21
N PRO A 29 2.91 -19.74 11.60
CA PRO A 29 3.00 -21.16 11.95
C PRO A 29 3.56 -21.98 10.77
N LEU A 30 4.73 -22.60 10.97
CA LEU A 30 5.49 -23.33 9.96
C LEU A 30 5.93 -24.69 10.51
N GLY A 31 5.86 -25.72 9.68
CA GLY A 31 6.58 -26.97 9.93
C GLY A 31 8.05 -26.79 9.56
N VAL A 32 8.95 -27.26 10.41
CA VAL A 32 10.39 -27.26 10.18
C VAL A 32 10.91 -28.67 10.39
N ASP A 33 11.52 -29.25 9.35
CA ASP A 33 12.18 -30.55 9.39
C ASP A 33 13.68 -30.33 9.18
N LEU A 34 14.49 -30.60 10.20
CA LEU A 34 15.94 -30.51 10.13
C LEU A 34 16.51 -31.72 9.39
N LEU A 35 17.48 -31.51 8.51
CA LEU A 35 18.07 -32.58 7.69
C LEU A 35 19.35 -33.16 8.30
N GLU A 36 19.74 -32.67 9.49
CA GLU A 36 20.91 -33.12 10.24
C GLU A 36 20.46 -33.97 11.45
N GLU A 37 21.19 -35.05 11.73
CA GLU A 37 20.99 -35.85 12.96
C GLU A 37 21.39 -35.05 14.22
N GLU A 38 22.46 -34.25 14.10
CA GLU A 38 22.89 -33.28 15.11
C GLU A 38 22.77 -31.86 14.55
N PRO A 39 21.68 -31.13 14.85
CA PRO A 39 21.43 -29.82 14.28
C PRO A 39 22.55 -28.80 14.52
N SER A 40 23.00 -28.18 13.42
CA SER A 40 23.83 -26.99 13.47
C SER A 40 23.12 -25.85 14.22
N PRO A 41 23.85 -24.97 14.93
CA PRO A 41 23.26 -23.76 15.52
C PRO A 41 22.52 -22.91 14.48
N GLY A 42 21.35 -22.41 14.88
CA GLY A 42 20.59 -21.41 14.17
C GLY A 42 20.43 -20.12 14.96
N ASP A 43 20.42 -19.00 14.24
CA ASP A 43 20.26 -17.64 14.75
C ASP A 43 19.18 -16.90 13.97
N ILE A 44 18.33 -16.15 14.68
CA ILE A 44 17.37 -15.20 14.14
C ILE A 44 17.52 -13.87 14.88
N THR A 45 17.84 -12.81 14.14
CA THR A 45 17.81 -11.43 14.64
C THR A 45 16.72 -10.68 13.91
N SER A 46 15.79 -10.06 14.65
CA SER A 46 14.64 -9.37 14.07
C SER A 46 14.52 -7.92 14.54
N ASP A 47 14.34 -7.03 13.58
CA ASP A 47 14.02 -5.62 13.76
C ASP A 47 12.63 -5.28 13.18
N ARG A 48 12.13 -4.11 13.54
CA ARG A 48 10.86 -3.58 13.02
C ARG A 48 11.05 -2.16 12.53
N LEU A 49 10.48 -1.88 11.37
CA LEU A 49 10.50 -0.58 10.73
C LEU A 49 9.09 -0.30 10.19
N GLY A 50 8.28 0.40 11.00
CA GLY A 50 6.86 0.56 10.74
C GLY A 50 6.14 -0.80 10.65
N VAL A 51 5.56 -1.10 9.49
CA VAL A 51 4.86 -2.37 9.21
C VAL A 51 5.79 -3.50 8.73
N LEU A 52 7.06 -3.19 8.45
CA LEU A 52 8.04 -4.18 8.04
C LEU A 52 8.67 -4.84 9.27
N ARG A 53 8.61 -6.16 9.33
CA ARG A 53 9.53 -6.97 10.14
C ARG A 53 10.70 -7.37 9.26
N ILE A 54 11.91 -7.12 9.72
CA ILE A 54 13.15 -7.49 9.05
C ILE A 54 13.81 -8.56 9.90
N SER A 55 14.08 -9.72 9.32
CA SER A 55 14.70 -10.83 10.07
C SER A 55 15.89 -11.39 9.31
N HIS A 56 17.05 -11.35 9.95
CA HIS A 56 18.27 -12.04 9.54
C HIS A 56 18.24 -13.45 10.10
N VAL A 57 18.43 -14.46 9.24
CA VAL A 57 18.32 -15.87 9.62
C VAL A 57 19.53 -16.63 9.09
N SER A 58 20.17 -17.40 9.96
CA SER A 58 21.17 -18.40 9.57
C SER A 58 20.96 -19.70 10.31
N ALA A 59 21.08 -20.85 9.63
CA ALA A 59 21.02 -22.17 10.24
C ALA A 59 21.60 -23.26 9.33
N GLY A 60 21.55 -24.51 9.78
CA GLY A 60 21.88 -25.70 9.01
C GLY A 60 20.78 -26.13 8.01
N PRO A 61 21.04 -27.19 7.22
CA PRO A 61 20.10 -27.77 6.26
C PRO A 61 18.73 -28.12 6.86
N GLN A 62 17.66 -27.70 6.20
CA GLN A 62 16.29 -27.92 6.66
C GLN A 62 15.25 -27.82 5.54
N THR A 63 14.06 -28.36 5.77
CA THR A 63 12.87 -28.00 5.02
C THR A 63 11.89 -27.21 5.87
N VAL A 64 11.17 -26.30 5.23
CA VAL A 64 10.17 -25.44 5.86
C VAL A 64 8.88 -25.55 5.06
N THR A 65 7.79 -25.83 5.76
CA THR A 65 6.49 -26.10 5.14
C THR A 65 5.39 -25.26 5.79
N ARG A 66 4.73 -24.41 5.01
CA ARG A 66 3.42 -23.85 5.34
C ARG A 66 2.36 -24.75 4.71
N SER A 67 1.78 -25.66 5.48
CA SER A 67 0.74 -26.56 4.97
C SER A 67 -0.65 -25.93 5.08
N SER A 68 -1.62 -26.38 4.28
CA SER A 68 -3.01 -25.91 4.38
C SER A 68 -3.64 -26.12 5.76
N ARG A 69 -3.17 -27.11 6.53
CA ARG A 69 -3.65 -27.37 7.90
C ARG A 69 -3.21 -26.31 8.90
N LEU A 70 -2.08 -25.66 8.64
CA LEU A 70 -1.56 -24.59 9.49
C LEU A 70 -2.19 -23.24 9.16
N ILE A 71 -2.87 -23.12 8.00
CA ILE A 71 -3.51 -21.88 7.55
C ILE A 71 -4.88 -21.76 8.19
N THR A 72 -4.96 -20.95 9.25
CA THR A 72 -6.24 -20.59 9.87
C THR A 72 -6.72 -19.26 9.31
N GLY A 73 -8.03 -19.04 9.24
CA GLY A 73 -8.61 -17.76 8.81
C GLY A 73 -8.42 -16.61 9.81
N GLU A 74 -7.79 -16.89 10.96
CA GLU A 74 -7.52 -15.93 12.04
C GLU A 74 -6.07 -15.40 11.99
N ASP A 75 -5.18 -16.06 11.23
CA ASP A 75 -3.79 -15.65 11.09
C ASP A 75 -3.68 -14.36 10.26
N GLN A 76 -2.87 -13.41 10.72
CA GLN A 76 -2.47 -12.29 9.86
C GLN A 76 -1.69 -12.82 8.64
N GLU A 77 -2.15 -12.43 7.45
CA GLU A 77 -1.53 -12.81 6.19
C GLU A 77 -0.34 -11.88 5.86
N PHE A 78 0.77 -12.47 5.45
CA PHE A 78 2.02 -11.75 5.13
C PHE A 78 2.52 -12.09 3.74
N VAL A 79 3.15 -11.11 3.11
CA VAL A 79 4.06 -11.33 2.00
C VAL A 79 5.48 -11.33 2.56
N ILE A 80 6.28 -12.30 2.14
CA ILE A 80 7.64 -12.53 2.61
C ILE A 80 8.57 -12.39 1.42
N LEU A 81 9.34 -11.31 1.39
CA LEU A 81 10.49 -11.18 0.50
C LEU A 81 11.71 -11.80 1.19
N THR A 82 12.45 -12.66 0.48
CA THR A 82 13.68 -13.27 1.01
C THR A 82 14.83 -13.04 0.06
N ILE A 83 15.88 -12.35 0.54
CA ILE A 83 17.16 -12.16 -0.16
C ILE A 83 18.14 -13.21 0.38
N GLN A 84 18.65 -14.07 -0.50
CA GLN A 84 19.57 -15.13 -0.11
C GLN A 84 21.00 -14.57 -0.04
N GLU A 85 21.74 -14.91 1.01
CA GLU A 85 23.11 -14.42 1.26
C GLU A 85 24.15 -15.56 1.22
N ARG A 86 23.78 -16.72 1.75
CA ARG A 86 24.61 -17.94 1.72
C ARG A 86 23.73 -19.17 1.48
N GLY A 87 24.25 -20.13 0.74
CA GLY A 87 23.53 -21.36 0.41
C GLY A 87 22.41 -21.15 -0.62
N THR A 88 21.77 -22.24 -1.02
CA THR A 88 20.77 -22.27 -2.10
C THR A 88 19.42 -22.73 -1.58
N ALA A 89 18.37 -21.98 -1.88
CA ALA A 89 17.00 -22.34 -1.54
C ALA A 89 16.23 -22.84 -2.78
N LEU A 90 15.55 -23.98 -2.66
CA LEU A 90 14.47 -24.36 -3.56
C LEU A 90 13.15 -23.92 -2.92
N LYS A 91 12.33 -23.14 -3.64
CA LYS A 91 11.01 -22.70 -3.16
C LYS A 91 9.92 -23.21 -4.07
N GLU A 92 8.82 -23.65 -3.48
CA GLU A 92 7.65 -24.14 -4.18
C GLU A 92 6.38 -23.45 -3.68
N GLN A 93 5.59 -22.89 -4.59
CA GLN A 93 4.30 -22.27 -4.27
C GLN A 93 3.40 -22.22 -5.49
N ASP A 94 2.10 -22.57 -5.33
CA ASP A 94 1.12 -22.64 -6.42
C ASP A 94 1.57 -23.48 -7.63
N GLY A 95 2.19 -24.62 -7.38
CA GLY A 95 2.69 -25.52 -8.44
C GLY A 95 3.91 -25.01 -9.21
N ARG A 96 4.46 -23.85 -8.83
CA ARG A 96 5.72 -23.32 -9.39
C ARG A 96 6.88 -23.62 -8.45
N ARG A 97 8.06 -23.75 -9.03
CA ARG A 97 9.32 -23.98 -8.31
C ARG A 97 10.36 -22.99 -8.80
N CYS A 98 11.15 -22.45 -7.88
CA CYS A 98 12.32 -21.64 -8.23
C CYS A 98 13.52 -21.94 -7.34
N VAL A 99 14.71 -21.71 -7.89
CA VAL A 99 15.99 -21.81 -7.18
C VAL A 99 16.49 -20.39 -6.90
N VAL A 100 16.79 -20.10 -5.65
CA VAL A 100 17.29 -18.80 -5.18
C VAL A 100 18.70 -18.99 -4.65
N ARG A 101 19.66 -18.34 -5.31
CA ARG A 101 21.08 -18.34 -4.97
C ARG A 101 21.50 -17.05 -4.28
N PRO A 102 22.69 -16.97 -3.66
CA PRO A 102 23.21 -15.74 -3.07
C PRO A 102 23.09 -14.54 -4.02
N GLY A 103 22.62 -13.40 -3.48
CA GLY A 103 22.35 -12.18 -4.24
C GLY A 103 21.01 -12.16 -4.98
N GLN A 104 20.28 -13.27 -5.00
CA GLN A 104 18.93 -13.35 -5.58
C GLN A 104 17.86 -13.27 -4.51
N PHE A 105 16.65 -12.94 -4.92
CA PHE A 105 15.50 -12.93 -4.02
C PHE A 105 14.25 -13.54 -4.65
N SER A 106 13.26 -13.80 -3.79
CA SER A 106 11.95 -14.32 -4.19
C SER A 106 10.86 -13.84 -3.23
N LEU A 107 9.61 -13.96 -3.67
CA LEU A 107 8.42 -13.68 -2.87
C LEU A 107 7.72 -14.98 -2.45
N SER A 108 7.17 -14.97 -1.25
CA SER A 108 6.22 -15.96 -0.75
C SER A 108 5.00 -15.25 -0.17
N ASP A 109 3.85 -15.89 -0.28
CA ASP A 109 2.60 -15.42 0.33
C ASP A 109 2.16 -16.45 1.37
N SER A 110 2.11 -16.05 2.64
CA SER A 110 1.84 -16.93 3.79
C SER A 110 0.38 -17.31 3.96
N SER A 111 -0.54 -16.64 3.25
CA SER A 111 -1.96 -17.02 3.18
C SER A 111 -2.19 -18.32 2.41
N ARG A 112 -1.16 -18.85 1.77
CA ARG A 112 -1.23 -20.03 0.90
C ARG A 112 -0.11 -21.01 1.22
N ALA A 113 -0.36 -22.26 0.88
CA ALA A 113 0.61 -23.31 1.15
C ALA A 113 1.89 -23.10 0.32
N PHE A 114 3.04 -23.25 0.97
CA PHE A 114 4.34 -23.18 0.32
C PHE A 114 5.34 -24.14 0.99
N HIS A 115 6.35 -24.52 0.24
CA HIS A 115 7.46 -25.34 0.70
C HIS A 115 8.79 -24.69 0.34
N LYS A 116 9.78 -24.82 1.23
CA LYS A 116 11.16 -24.36 1.03
C LYS A 116 12.10 -25.46 1.46
N THR A 117 13.09 -25.76 0.62
CA THR A 117 14.16 -26.72 0.91
C THR A 117 15.50 -26.00 0.89
N LEU A 118 16.31 -26.22 1.92
CA LEU A 118 17.66 -25.71 2.08
C LEU A 118 18.56 -26.91 2.39
N ASN A 119 19.30 -27.40 1.39
CA ASN A 119 20.09 -28.64 1.51
C ASN A 119 21.50 -28.41 2.10
N GLU A 120 21.86 -27.16 2.35
CA GLU A 120 23.15 -26.73 2.86
C GLU A 120 22.93 -25.67 3.96
N SER A 121 23.97 -25.39 4.74
CA SER A 121 23.92 -24.27 5.68
C SER A 121 23.66 -22.96 4.92
N PHE A 122 22.83 -22.12 5.50
CA PHE A 122 22.29 -20.97 4.78
C PHE A 122 22.32 -19.71 5.62
N ALA A 123 22.21 -18.57 4.93
CA ALA A 123 21.87 -17.28 5.52
C ALA A 123 20.98 -16.50 4.54
N PHE A 124 19.98 -15.80 5.08
CA PHE A 124 19.15 -14.89 4.31
C PHE A 124 18.65 -13.73 5.17
N THR A 125 18.32 -12.62 4.51
CA THR A 125 17.51 -11.56 5.09
C THR A 125 16.10 -11.65 4.55
N SER A 126 15.12 -11.56 5.44
CA SER A 126 13.71 -11.60 5.10
C SER A 126 13.00 -10.32 5.51
N PHE A 127 12.03 -9.93 4.70
CA PHE A 127 11.20 -8.76 4.90
C PHE A 127 9.74 -9.20 4.85
N GLN A 128 9.09 -9.09 6.00
CA GLN A 128 7.69 -9.45 6.20
C GLN A 128 6.85 -8.19 6.35
N PHE A 129 5.75 -8.13 5.61
CA PHE A 129 4.77 -7.05 5.72
C PHE A 129 3.36 -7.61 5.51
N PRO A 130 2.34 -7.02 6.18
CA PRO A 130 0.96 -7.46 6.02
C PRO A 130 0.55 -7.44 4.54
N ARG A 131 -0.12 -8.48 4.08
CA ARG A 131 -0.54 -8.57 2.68
C ARG A 131 -1.45 -7.40 2.27
N GLU A 132 -2.28 -6.92 3.18
CA GLU A 132 -3.24 -5.83 2.94
C GLU A 132 -2.60 -4.45 2.70
N VAL A 133 -1.35 -4.23 3.15
CA VAL A 133 -0.68 -2.94 2.94
C VAL A 133 0.04 -2.86 1.59
N LEU A 134 0.18 -3.98 0.88
CA LEU A 134 0.80 -4.01 -0.44
C LEU A 134 -0.22 -3.57 -1.50
N PRO A 135 0.01 -2.48 -2.26
CA PRO A 135 -0.94 -1.96 -3.24
C PRO A 135 -0.90 -2.75 -4.56
N VAL A 136 -1.01 -4.08 -4.47
CA VAL A 136 -0.92 -5.01 -5.59
C VAL A 136 -2.13 -5.94 -5.56
N ARG A 137 -2.65 -6.30 -6.74
CA ARG A 137 -3.78 -7.21 -6.80
C ARG A 137 -3.37 -8.63 -6.38
N PRO A 138 -4.22 -9.38 -5.67
CA PRO A 138 -3.89 -10.74 -5.25
C PRO A 138 -3.45 -11.68 -6.39
N GLU A 139 -4.07 -11.57 -7.56
CA GLU A 139 -3.73 -12.35 -8.75
C GLU A 139 -2.35 -12.02 -9.31
N ASP A 140 -1.99 -10.73 -9.29
CA ASP A 140 -0.71 -10.23 -9.77
C ASP A 140 0.42 -10.71 -8.86
N LEU A 141 0.24 -10.58 -7.54
CA LEU A 141 1.18 -11.13 -6.57
C LEU A 141 1.31 -12.65 -6.68
N ARG A 142 0.18 -13.37 -6.85
CA ARG A 142 0.17 -14.82 -7.05
C ARG A 142 1.04 -15.23 -8.23
N SER A 143 1.04 -14.49 -9.33
CA SER A 143 1.85 -14.81 -10.50
C SER A 143 3.38 -14.67 -10.29
N LEU A 144 3.82 -14.03 -9.21
CA LEU A 144 5.22 -13.74 -8.89
C LEU A 144 5.74 -14.41 -7.62
N THR A 145 4.91 -15.15 -6.88
CA THR A 145 5.42 -16.02 -5.80
C THR A 145 6.24 -17.18 -6.40
N ALA A 146 7.24 -17.70 -5.69
CA ALA A 146 8.11 -18.76 -6.20
C ALA A 146 8.69 -18.48 -7.60
N THR A 147 9.06 -17.22 -7.87
CA THR A 147 9.91 -16.81 -8.99
C THR A 147 11.23 -16.25 -8.46
N THR A 148 12.31 -16.40 -9.22
CA THR A 148 13.63 -15.88 -8.85
C THR A 148 13.85 -14.53 -9.52
N PHE A 149 14.31 -13.56 -8.74
CA PHE A 149 14.75 -12.25 -9.20
C PHE A 149 16.24 -12.09 -8.94
N THR A 150 17.00 -11.72 -9.98
CA THR A 150 18.43 -11.42 -9.84
C THR A 150 18.62 -10.01 -9.28
N GLY A 151 19.39 -9.87 -8.21
CA GLY A 151 19.58 -8.60 -7.50
C GLY A 151 20.71 -7.70 -8.04
N ASP A 152 21.25 -8.00 -9.23
CA ASP A 152 22.42 -7.33 -9.82
C ASP A 152 22.11 -6.57 -11.13
N GLU A 153 20.98 -6.85 -11.79
CA GLU A 153 20.56 -6.18 -13.02
C GLU A 153 19.12 -5.67 -12.98
N GLY A 154 18.87 -4.55 -13.69
CA GLY A 154 17.52 -3.99 -13.90
C GLY A 154 16.85 -3.46 -12.63
N SER A 155 15.52 -3.36 -12.67
CA SER A 155 14.71 -2.90 -11.53
C SER A 155 14.77 -3.80 -10.29
N PRO A 156 14.91 -5.16 -10.37
CA PRO A 156 15.04 -5.96 -9.17
C PRO A 156 16.34 -5.66 -8.39
N ALA A 157 17.41 -5.21 -9.06
CA ALA A 157 18.63 -4.79 -8.37
C ALA A 157 18.42 -3.57 -7.49
N VAL A 158 17.69 -2.56 -7.99
CA VAL A 158 17.32 -1.36 -7.20
C VAL A 158 16.51 -1.75 -5.98
N LEU A 159 15.54 -2.67 -6.16
CA LEU A 159 14.74 -3.18 -5.06
C LEU A 159 15.62 -3.91 -4.03
N ALA A 160 16.45 -4.87 -4.47
CA ALA A 160 17.33 -5.62 -3.59
C ALA A 160 18.28 -4.71 -2.80
N GLN A 161 18.87 -3.69 -3.45
CA GLN A 161 19.72 -2.70 -2.79
C GLN A 161 18.96 -1.87 -1.76
N TYR A 162 17.72 -1.45 -2.07
CA TYR A 162 16.90 -0.68 -1.15
C TYR A 162 16.54 -1.50 0.10
N PHE A 163 16.10 -2.74 -0.07
CA PHE A 163 15.77 -3.65 1.03
C PHE A 163 17.01 -4.01 1.86
N ALA A 164 18.16 -4.30 1.23
CA ALA A 164 19.42 -4.50 1.95
C ALA A 164 19.85 -3.23 2.72
N GLY A 165 19.63 -2.05 2.15
CA GLY A 165 19.82 -0.77 2.82
C GLY A 165 18.94 -0.61 4.06
N LEU A 166 17.67 -0.98 3.97
CA LEU A 166 16.73 -0.97 5.10
C LEU A 166 17.21 -1.85 6.24
N ALA A 167 17.65 -3.08 5.94
CA ALA A 167 18.12 -4.00 6.95
C ALA A 167 19.31 -3.44 7.76
N ARG A 168 20.22 -2.71 7.11
CA ARG A 168 21.39 -2.11 7.78
C ARG A 168 21.03 -0.97 8.74
N VAL A 169 19.94 -0.24 8.49
CA VAL A 169 19.55 0.94 9.28
C VAL A 169 18.41 0.65 10.25
N ALA A 170 17.88 -0.58 10.24
CA ALA A 170 16.65 -0.93 10.94
C ALA A 170 16.71 -0.67 12.45
N ALA A 171 17.87 -0.88 13.07
CA ALA A 171 18.06 -0.69 14.51
C ALA A 171 18.21 0.78 14.94
N ASP A 172 18.64 1.66 14.02
CA ASP A 172 19.15 3.00 14.35
C ASP A 172 18.27 4.15 13.82
N VAL A 173 17.24 3.83 13.04
CA VAL A 173 16.38 4.84 12.41
C VAL A 173 15.20 5.22 13.32
N ASP A 174 14.86 6.51 13.34
CA ASP A 174 13.66 7.01 14.03
C ASP A 174 12.37 6.41 13.43
N ASP A 175 11.38 6.14 14.27
CA ASP A 175 10.10 5.50 13.89
C ASP A 175 9.34 6.24 12.77
N ALA A 176 9.36 7.57 12.75
CA ALA A 176 8.67 8.35 11.72
C ALA A 176 9.37 8.24 10.37
N VAL A 177 10.71 8.23 10.39
CA VAL A 177 11.52 8.00 9.19
C VAL A 177 11.37 6.55 8.72
N GLY A 178 11.44 5.59 9.64
CA GLY A 178 11.20 4.17 9.37
C GLY A 178 9.88 3.94 8.65
N ARG A 179 8.75 4.41 9.17
CA ARG A 179 7.44 4.26 8.49
C ARG A 179 7.44 4.74 7.04
N ARG A 180 8.13 5.85 6.73
CA ARG A 180 8.24 6.36 5.34
C ARG A 180 9.11 5.47 4.48
N LEU A 181 10.23 4.99 5.01
CA LEU A 181 11.10 4.06 4.30
C LEU A 181 10.39 2.74 4.00
N ALA A 182 9.52 2.26 4.91
CA ALA A 182 8.67 1.08 4.67
C ALA A 182 7.70 1.28 3.51
N VAL A 183 6.98 2.41 3.48
CA VAL A 183 6.05 2.73 2.39
C VAL A 183 6.79 2.74 1.05
N THR A 184 7.95 3.40 0.98
CA THR A 184 8.78 3.38 -0.23
C THR A 184 9.21 1.96 -0.64
N ALA A 185 9.49 1.07 0.31
CA ALA A 185 9.82 -0.32 0.02
C ALA A 185 8.65 -1.05 -0.66
N LEU A 186 7.43 -0.83 -0.16
CA LEU A 186 6.20 -1.40 -0.72
C LEU A 186 5.90 -0.82 -2.11
N ASP A 187 6.13 0.48 -2.32
CA ASP A 187 5.98 1.13 -3.63
C ASP A 187 6.97 0.56 -4.67
N LEU A 188 8.23 0.33 -4.27
CA LEU A 188 9.23 -0.31 -5.13
C LEU A 188 8.85 -1.75 -5.47
N LEU A 189 8.29 -2.48 -4.51
CA LEU A 189 7.80 -3.83 -4.76
C LEU A 189 6.60 -3.84 -5.71
N ALA A 190 5.64 -2.95 -5.51
CA ALA A 190 4.50 -2.80 -6.41
C ALA A 190 4.95 -2.43 -7.83
N LEU A 191 5.92 -1.53 -7.97
CA LEU A 191 6.53 -1.17 -9.25
C LEU A 191 7.15 -2.40 -9.95
N LEU A 192 7.90 -3.24 -9.20
CA LEU A 192 8.47 -4.47 -9.75
C LEU A 192 7.36 -5.43 -10.22
N VAL A 193 6.27 -5.56 -9.48
CA VAL A 193 5.13 -6.40 -9.89
C VAL A 193 4.53 -5.89 -11.19
N ASP A 194 4.23 -4.59 -11.26
CA ASP A 194 3.67 -3.96 -12.45
C ASP A 194 4.59 -4.06 -13.67
N GLU A 195 5.91 -3.95 -13.48
CA GLU A 195 6.88 -4.12 -14.56
C GLU A 195 6.86 -5.54 -15.11
N ARG A 196 6.92 -6.54 -14.22
CA ARG A 196 6.99 -7.96 -14.59
C ARG A 196 5.73 -8.45 -15.30
N LEU A 197 4.60 -7.84 -14.98
CA LEU A 197 3.32 -8.12 -15.62
C LEU A 197 3.07 -7.26 -16.88
N GLY A 198 4.04 -6.42 -17.25
CA GLY A 198 3.91 -5.53 -18.40
C GLY A 198 2.80 -4.48 -18.21
N HIS A 199 2.39 -4.22 -16.96
CA HIS A 199 1.44 -3.16 -16.64
C HIS A 199 2.06 -1.77 -16.86
N LEU A 200 3.38 -1.64 -16.69
CA LEU A 200 4.13 -0.43 -17.10
C LEU A 200 4.18 -0.29 -18.63
N SER A 201 4.23 -1.41 -19.34
CA SER A 201 4.19 -1.50 -20.80
C SER A 201 2.77 -1.45 -21.38
N ARG A 202 1.74 -1.21 -20.55
CA ARG A 202 0.42 -0.78 -21.03
C ARG A 202 0.45 0.75 -21.17
N PRO A 203 0.72 1.31 -22.35
CA PRO A 203 0.89 2.76 -22.55
C PRO A 203 -0.33 3.61 -22.18
N HIS A 204 -1.46 3.00 -21.79
CA HIS A 204 -2.74 3.67 -21.60
C HIS A 204 -3.23 3.77 -20.14
N SER A 205 -2.66 3.10 -19.13
CA SER A 205 -3.19 3.16 -17.75
C SER A 205 -2.37 4.04 -16.82
N ALA A 206 -1.04 3.89 -16.77
CA ALA A 206 -0.16 4.68 -15.90
C ALA A 206 -0.08 6.17 -16.33
N THR A 207 0.00 6.41 -17.64
CA THR A 207 -0.05 7.76 -18.23
C THR A 207 -1.44 8.39 -18.07
N ALA A 208 -2.52 7.62 -18.22
CA ALA A 208 -3.89 8.07 -18.03
C ALA A 208 -4.17 8.46 -16.57
N ALA A 209 -3.78 7.63 -15.59
CA ALA A 209 -3.97 7.92 -14.17
C ALA A 209 -3.20 9.18 -13.74
N ALA A 210 -1.93 9.29 -14.11
CA ALA A 210 -1.13 10.49 -13.85
C ALA A 210 -1.71 11.74 -14.55
N THR A 211 -2.23 11.57 -15.77
CA THR A 211 -2.89 12.65 -16.52
C THR A 211 -4.19 13.09 -15.83
N LEU A 212 -5.00 12.15 -15.36
CA LEU A 212 -6.24 12.42 -14.65
C LEU A 212 -5.99 13.18 -13.35
N VAL A 213 -4.94 12.81 -12.59
CA VAL A 213 -4.51 13.56 -11.40
C VAL A 213 -4.14 15.01 -11.76
N ARG A 214 -3.35 15.22 -12.82
CA ARG A 214 -2.99 16.59 -13.28
C ARG A 214 -4.22 17.39 -13.69
N VAL A 215 -5.15 16.77 -14.41
CA VAL A 215 -6.42 17.37 -14.84
C VAL A 215 -7.28 17.76 -13.64
N LYS A 216 -7.49 16.86 -12.68
CA LYS A 216 -8.24 17.16 -11.45
C LYS A 216 -7.61 18.30 -10.66
N ASN A 217 -6.30 18.31 -10.52
CA ASN A 217 -5.57 19.40 -9.85
C ASN A 217 -5.75 20.74 -10.57
N HIS A 218 -5.71 20.75 -11.91
CA HIS A 218 -6.01 21.96 -12.69
C HIS A 218 -7.46 22.42 -12.46
N ILE A 219 -8.44 21.52 -12.51
CA ILE A 219 -9.84 21.86 -12.24
C ILE A 219 -10.01 22.44 -10.83
N MET A 220 -9.42 21.83 -9.81
CA MET A 220 -9.56 22.30 -8.43
C MET A 220 -8.97 23.70 -8.21
N ARG A 221 -7.87 24.05 -8.89
CA ARG A 221 -7.29 25.39 -8.84
C ARG A 221 -8.14 26.44 -9.55
N ASN A 222 -8.88 26.04 -10.59
CA ASN A 222 -9.68 26.93 -11.43
C ASN A 222 -11.18 26.80 -11.18
N LEU A 223 -11.59 26.15 -10.09
CA LEU A 223 -12.98 25.72 -9.88
C LEU A 223 -13.99 26.88 -9.87
N GLY A 224 -13.55 28.06 -9.43
CA GLY A 224 -14.33 29.29 -9.39
C GLY A 224 -14.55 29.98 -10.73
N ASP A 225 -13.79 29.61 -11.78
CA ASP A 225 -13.92 30.19 -13.11
C ASP A 225 -15.20 29.67 -13.82
N PRO A 226 -16.20 30.53 -14.11
CA PRO A 226 -17.40 30.11 -14.84
C PRO A 226 -17.13 29.55 -16.25
N ALA A 227 -16.01 29.93 -16.88
CA ALA A 227 -15.62 29.48 -18.21
C ALA A 227 -14.91 28.12 -18.23
N LEU A 228 -14.65 27.53 -17.05
CA LEU A 228 -14.06 26.20 -16.93
C LEU A 228 -14.96 25.14 -17.58
N SER A 229 -14.48 24.55 -18.67
CA SER A 229 -15.23 23.62 -19.53
C SER A 229 -14.32 22.47 -19.99
N PRO A 230 -14.88 21.33 -20.44
CA PRO A 230 -14.08 20.24 -21.00
C PRO A 230 -13.13 20.69 -22.11
N ARG A 231 -13.54 21.66 -22.93
CA ARG A 231 -12.71 22.23 -24.00
C ARG A 231 -11.50 23.00 -23.46
N THR A 232 -11.70 23.88 -22.48
CA THR A 232 -10.61 24.68 -21.91
C THR A 232 -9.63 23.80 -21.11
N ILE A 233 -10.14 22.79 -20.40
CA ILE A 233 -9.32 21.80 -19.68
C ILE A 233 -8.47 20.98 -20.66
N ALA A 234 -9.09 20.46 -21.73
CA ALA A 234 -8.38 19.64 -22.71
C ALA A 234 -7.27 20.42 -23.42
N ALA A 235 -7.50 21.70 -23.73
CA ALA A 235 -6.52 22.58 -24.36
C ALA A 235 -5.26 22.79 -23.49
N VAL A 236 -5.43 23.05 -22.19
CA VAL A 236 -4.30 23.26 -21.26
C VAL A 236 -3.43 22.02 -21.10
N HIS A 237 -4.03 20.83 -21.22
CA HIS A 237 -3.33 19.56 -21.09
C HIS A 237 -2.96 18.93 -22.45
N PHE A 238 -3.05 19.70 -23.54
CA PHE A 238 -2.70 19.28 -24.90
C PHE A 238 -3.33 17.93 -25.31
N MET A 239 -4.62 17.75 -24.99
CA MET A 239 -5.35 16.52 -25.30
C MET A 239 -6.66 16.79 -26.04
N SER A 240 -7.22 15.75 -26.66
CA SER A 240 -8.57 15.84 -27.22
C SER A 240 -9.63 15.81 -26.13
N VAL A 241 -10.76 16.48 -26.37
CA VAL A 241 -11.93 16.43 -25.47
C VAL A 241 -12.46 15.01 -25.32
N ARG A 242 -12.40 14.20 -26.39
CA ARG A 242 -12.76 12.78 -26.38
C ARG A 242 -11.89 11.99 -25.39
N TYR A 243 -10.59 12.22 -25.39
CA TYR A 243 -9.68 11.56 -24.46
C TYR A 243 -9.94 11.98 -23.01
N LEU A 244 -10.20 13.28 -22.78
CA LEU A 244 -10.60 13.78 -21.47
C LEU A 244 -11.86 13.09 -20.93
N HIS A 245 -12.89 12.88 -21.76
CA HIS A 245 -14.08 12.13 -21.34
C HIS A 245 -13.75 10.67 -21.00
N LYS A 246 -12.94 10.00 -21.82
CA LYS A 246 -12.50 8.62 -21.57
C LYS A 246 -11.78 8.47 -20.22
N LEU A 247 -11.00 9.48 -19.80
CA LEU A 247 -10.33 9.47 -18.49
C LEU A 247 -11.32 9.52 -17.32
N PHE A 248 -12.42 10.26 -17.43
CA PHE A 248 -13.43 10.37 -16.37
C PHE A 248 -14.42 9.20 -16.40
N GLU A 249 -14.67 8.59 -17.56
CA GLU A 249 -15.47 7.36 -17.68
C GLU A 249 -14.91 6.21 -16.85
N GLN A 250 -13.58 6.11 -16.74
CA GLN A 250 -12.91 5.12 -15.89
C GLN A 250 -13.25 5.28 -14.40
N GLU A 251 -13.69 6.45 -13.96
CA GLU A 251 -14.16 6.72 -12.60
C GLU A 251 -15.70 6.74 -12.47
N GLY A 252 -16.41 6.31 -13.51
CA GLY A 252 -17.88 6.27 -13.50
C GLY A 252 -18.54 7.64 -13.46
N THR A 253 -17.87 8.70 -13.93
CA THR A 253 -18.41 10.06 -13.92
C THR A 253 -18.12 10.81 -15.22
N THR A 254 -18.75 11.97 -15.39
CA THR A 254 -18.45 12.91 -16.49
C THR A 254 -17.61 14.06 -15.96
N VAL A 255 -16.80 14.68 -16.83
CA VAL A 255 -16.00 15.88 -16.48
C VAL A 255 -16.88 16.98 -15.86
N ALA A 256 -18.02 17.26 -16.51
CA ALA A 256 -18.97 18.27 -16.04
C ALA A 256 -19.66 17.87 -14.72
N GLY A 257 -20.00 16.59 -14.56
CA GLY A 257 -20.56 16.04 -13.32
C GLY A 257 -19.56 16.18 -12.16
N TRP A 258 -18.30 15.86 -12.38
CA TRP A 258 -17.25 15.99 -11.39
C TRP A 258 -17.00 17.45 -10.98
N ILE A 259 -16.89 18.38 -11.96
CA ILE A 259 -16.77 19.82 -11.67
C ILE A 259 -17.95 20.30 -10.84
N ARG A 260 -19.18 19.91 -11.20
CA ARG A 260 -20.39 20.30 -10.48
C ARG A 260 -20.37 19.79 -9.04
N ALA A 261 -20.01 18.53 -8.82
CA ALA A 261 -19.91 17.93 -7.49
C ALA A 261 -18.88 18.67 -6.62
N GLN A 262 -17.70 18.99 -7.18
CA GLN A 262 -16.68 19.75 -6.46
C GLN A 262 -17.15 21.17 -6.12
N ARG A 263 -17.83 21.86 -7.04
CA ARG A 263 -18.40 23.19 -6.77
C ARG A 263 -19.44 23.17 -5.65
N LEU A 264 -20.35 22.19 -5.70
CA LEU A 264 -21.38 21.98 -4.68
C LEU A 264 -20.74 21.74 -3.30
N GLU A 265 -19.72 20.89 -3.23
CA GLU A 265 -19.04 20.58 -1.98
C GLU A 265 -18.32 21.80 -1.38
N ARG A 266 -17.69 22.62 -2.23
CA ARG A 266 -17.07 23.87 -1.77
C ARG A 266 -18.11 24.88 -1.28
N CYS A 267 -19.25 25.01 -1.96
CA CYS A 267 -20.37 25.82 -1.48
C CYS A 267 -20.90 25.30 -0.14
N ARG A 268 -21.10 23.98 0.00
CA ARG A 268 -21.59 23.34 1.24
C ARG A 268 -20.70 23.70 2.43
N ARG A 269 -19.39 23.58 2.26
CA ARG A 269 -18.41 23.95 3.29
C ARG A 269 -18.43 25.45 3.62
N ASP A 270 -18.49 26.31 2.59
CA ASP A 270 -18.48 27.76 2.80
C ASP A 270 -19.78 28.24 3.46
N LEU A 271 -20.92 27.58 3.22
CA LEU A 271 -22.22 27.87 3.86
C LEU A 271 -22.24 27.53 5.36
N LEU A 272 -21.35 26.65 5.84
CA LEU A 272 -21.23 26.33 7.27
C LEU A 272 -20.33 27.31 8.03
N ARG A 273 -19.70 28.28 7.36
CA ARG A 273 -18.83 29.26 8.04
C ARG A 273 -19.64 30.35 8.74
N PRO A 274 -19.18 30.88 9.89
CA PRO A 274 -19.92 31.90 10.65
C PRO A 274 -20.31 33.16 9.86
N ARG A 275 -19.47 33.59 8.90
CA ARG A 275 -19.71 34.77 8.04
C ARG A 275 -20.57 34.48 6.80
N ALA A 276 -21.09 33.27 6.64
CA ALA A 276 -21.85 32.88 5.46
C ALA A 276 -23.19 33.64 5.33
N LEU A 277 -23.81 34.01 6.46
CA LEU A 277 -25.01 34.85 6.52
C LEU A 277 -24.79 36.23 5.89
N GLU A 278 -23.71 36.89 6.27
CA GLU A 278 -23.34 38.22 5.78
C GLU A 278 -22.92 38.17 4.31
N THR A 279 -22.23 37.09 3.91
CA THR A 279 -21.78 36.91 2.53
C THR A 279 -22.95 36.64 1.59
N GLY A 280 -23.94 35.85 2.04
CA GLY A 280 -25.11 35.48 1.26
C GLY A 280 -24.87 34.33 0.29
N VAL A 281 -25.90 33.49 0.15
CA VAL A 281 -25.90 32.27 -0.67
C VAL A 281 -25.48 32.53 -2.12
N ALA A 282 -25.98 33.61 -2.74
CA ALA A 282 -25.69 33.93 -4.14
C ALA A 282 -24.21 34.32 -4.36
N VAL A 283 -23.58 34.97 -3.39
CA VAL A 283 -22.15 35.34 -3.47
C VAL A 283 -21.28 34.10 -3.33
N ILE A 284 -21.61 33.20 -2.40
CA ILE A 284 -20.90 31.93 -2.23
C ILE A 284 -21.04 31.07 -3.50
N ALA A 285 -22.23 31.01 -4.10
CA ALA A 285 -22.44 30.28 -5.35
C ALA A 285 -21.60 30.85 -6.50
N ARG A 286 -21.59 32.18 -6.68
CA ARG A 286 -20.80 32.85 -7.72
C ARG A 286 -19.29 32.63 -7.55
N ARG A 287 -18.79 32.66 -6.30
CA ARG A 287 -17.37 32.40 -5.99
C ARG A 287 -16.90 31.04 -6.52
N TRP A 288 -17.78 30.04 -6.50
CA TRP A 288 -17.48 28.69 -6.97
C TRP A 288 -17.99 28.44 -8.39
N GLY A 289 -18.23 29.49 -9.19
CA GLY A 289 -18.49 29.37 -10.62
C GLY A 289 -19.94 29.05 -11.00
N PHE A 290 -20.91 29.19 -10.09
CA PHE A 290 -22.32 29.14 -10.46
C PHE A 290 -22.80 30.51 -10.98
N VAL A 291 -23.21 30.54 -12.25
CA VAL A 291 -23.71 31.76 -12.92
C VAL A 291 -25.18 32.07 -12.61
N SER A 292 -25.97 31.06 -12.21
CA SER A 292 -27.40 31.19 -11.92
C SER A 292 -27.74 30.66 -10.53
N ALA A 293 -28.32 31.53 -9.70
CA ALA A 293 -28.78 31.16 -8.36
C ALA A 293 -29.90 30.10 -8.40
N ALA A 294 -30.81 30.18 -9.39
CA ALA A 294 -31.88 29.20 -9.55
C ALA A 294 -31.33 27.82 -9.93
N HIS A 295 -30.34 27.76 -10.81
CA HIS A 295 -29.67 26.52 -11.19
C HIS A 295 -28.87 25.93 -10.01
N PHE A 296 -28.16 26.78 -9.27
CA PHE A 296 -27.44 26.38 -8.07
C PHE A 296 -28.38 25.78 -7.01
N SER A 297 -29.47 26.48 -6.65
CA SER A 297 -30.40 26.00 -5.62
C SER A 297 -31.04 24.66 -5.96
N ARG A 298 -31.36 24.42 -7.25
CA ARG A 298 -31.83 23.10 -7.70
C ARG A 298 -30.75 22.03 -7.55
N ALA A 299 -29.57 22.26 -8.13
CA ALA A 299 -28.47 21.30 -8.08
C ALA A 299 -28.01 20.97 -6.64
N PHE A 300 -28.06 21.95 -5.74
CA PHE A 300 -27.71 21.75 -4.32
C PHE A 300 -28.77 20.92 -3.60
N ARG A 301 -30.06 21.18 -3.84
CA ARG A 301 -31.15 20.36 -3.28
C ARG A 301 -31.13 18.94 -3.81
N ASP A 302 -30.89 18.76 -5.11
CA ASP A 302 -30.81 17.43 -5.71
C ASP A 302 -29.64 16.61 -5.12
N ALA A 303 -28.54 17.27 -4.74
CA ALA A 303 -27.37 16.61 -4.15
C ALA A 303 -27.47 16.36 -2.64
N TYR A 304 -28.15 17.24 -1.88
CA TYR A 304 -28.10 17.25 -0.41
C TYR A 304 -29.48 17.23 0.26
N GLY A 305 -30.58 17.12 -0.50
CA GLY A 305 -31.95 17.04 0.02
C GLY A 305 -32.54 18.35 0.54
N MET A 306 -31.75 19.40 0.70
CA MET A 306 -32.18 20.70 1.24
C MET A 306 -31.70 21.86 0.36
N THR A 307 -32.38 22.99 0.39
CA THR A 307 -31.93 24.20 -0.28
C THR A 307 -30.68 24.79 0.41
N PRO A 308 -29.85 25.56 -0.31
CA PRO A 308 -28.68 26.23 0.29
C PRO A 308 -29.01 27.14 1.47
N ARG A 309 -30.22 27.73 1.47
CA ARG A 309 -30.69 28.62 2.55
C ARG A 309 -31.09 27.82 3.79
N GLU A 310 -31.79 26.71 3.60
CA GLU A 310 -32.10 25.77 4.70
C GLU A 310 -30.81 25.21 5.31
N TRP A 311 -29.85 24.82 4.46
CA TRP A 311 -28.53 24.35 4.90
C TRP A 311 -27.78 25.39 5.76
N LEU A 312 -27.79 26.65 5.33
CA LEU A 312 -27.20 27.76 6.07
C LEU A 312 -27.87 27.96 7.43
N VAL A 313 -29.20 27.91 7.50
CA VAL A 313 -29.96 28.07 8.76
C VAL A 313 -29.76 26.87 9.69
N HIS A 314 -29.75 25.65 9.16
CA HIS A 314 -29.57 24.43 9.95
C HIS A 314 -28.17 24.35 10.58
N GLY A 315 -27.10 24.65 9.82
CA GLY A 315 -25.74 24.62 10.36
C GLY A 315 -25.48 25.65 11.48
N LEU A 316 -26.28 26.72 11.53
CA LEU A 316 -26.23 27.71 12.60
C LEU A 316 -26.98 27.27 13.86
N SER A 317 -28.07 26.51 13.70
CA SER A 317 -28.80 25.93 14.84
C SER A 317 -27.94 24.92 15.59
N ASP A 318 -27.19 24.07 14.88
CA ASP A 318 -26.22 23.15 15.49
C ASP A 318 -25.07 23.89 16.18
N ALA A 319 -24.47 24.90 15.52
CA ALA A 319 -23.35 25.67 16.09
C ALA A 319 -23.72 26.58 17.29
N ARG A 320 -25.02 26.89 17.47
CA ARG A 320 -25.55 27.57 18.66
C ARG A 320 -25.95 26.60 19.77
N GLY A 321 -26.30 25.36 19.44
CA GLY A 321 -26.58 24.28 20.40
C GLY A 321 -25.33 23.82 21.16
N THR A 322 -24.19 23.66 20.46
CA THR A 322 -22.90 23.26 21.06
C THR A 322 -22.32 24.34 21.98
N ARG A 323 -22.51 25.63 21.66
CA ARG A 323 -22.04 26.74 22.50
C ARG A 323 -22.85 26.98 23.77
N ARG A 324 -24.08 26.45 23.87
CA ARG A 324 -24.89 26.53 25.09
C ARG A 324 -24.60 25.40 26.08
N THR A 325 -23.96 24.33 25.65
CA THR A 325 -23.58 23.19 26.50
C THR A 325 -22.21 23.40 27.18
N ASP A 326 -21.28 24.14 26.54
CA ASP A 326 -19.96 24.48 27.12
C ASP A 326 -19.95 25.69 28.08
N MET A 327 -21.11 26.33 28.32
CA MET A 327 -21.22 27.49 29.24
C MET A 327 -22.06 27.17 30.49
N ALA A 328 -22.40 25.91 30.69
CA ALA A 328 -23.16 25.39 31.83
C ALA A 328 -22.38 24.30 32.62
N ALA A 329 -21.05 24.34 32.56
CA ALA A 329 -20.14 23.56 33.39
C ALA A 329 -19.20 24.51 34.14
#